data_AF-A0A167WBD7-F1
#
_entry.id   AF-A0A167WBD7-F1
#
_cell.length_a   1.000
_cell.length_b   1.000
_cell.length_c   1.000
_cell.angle_alpha   90.00
_cell.angle_beta   90.00
_cell.angle_gamma   90.00
#
_symmetry.space_group_name_H-M   'P 1'
#
loop_
_entity.id
_entity.type
_entity.pdbx_description
1 polymer ?
#
loop_
_entity_poly.entity_id
_entity_poly.type
_entity_poly.pdbx_seq_one_letter_code
_entity_poly.pdbx_strand_id
1 'polypeptide(L)'
;MHFPTGILGWLIALFSVLLLVIDVDAHNLALGPSKNTGHSEDIASNFWERAASMGVAVQKYAEQALDDATVTYASAASRIEDVELSMTHLIERTEAMKASIVEQHGKSVDDLYDLLAAEMGKLAQEIKEAFPPPDHAENHAERQLVMAKILTKVNDGVIRAVVAAGIPEDEAKVHFEAMEPHILNILVTTGDLLEQHPTLALALLFSVVDMVVPQSWILRPIFGLFGFGPAGTLKGSIAAWAQSRFFGAYIPAGSWFSKLQSASMG
;
A
#
# COMPACT_ATOMS: atom_id res chain seq x y z
N MET A 1 -20.86 -5.69 -4.10
CA MET A 1 -19.84 -4.70 -4.50
C MET A 1 -19.00 -5.40 -5.56
N HIS A 2 -18.98 -4.92 -6.81
CA HIS A 2 -18.11 -5.52 -7.83
C HIS A 2 -16.70 -4.94 -7.66
N PHE A 3 -15.78 -5.76 -7.18
CA PHE A 3 -14.36 -5.41 -7.23
C PHE A 3 -13.83 -5.66 -8.64
N PRO A 4 -12.97 -4.78 -9.17
CA PRO A 4 -12.30 -5.04 -10.43
C PRO A 4 -11.52 -6.36 -10.34
N THR A 5 -11.74 -7.24 -11.32
CA THR A 5 -10.99 -8.49 -11.45
C THR A 5 -9.59 -8.18 -11.98
N GLY A 6 -8.56 -8.76 -11.34
CA GLY A 6 -7.16 -8.58 -11.72
C GLY A 6 -6.34 -7.78 -10.70
N ILE A 7 -5.04 -8.08 -10.60
CA ILE A 7 -4.17 -7.59 -9.51
C ILE A 7 -4.09 -6.06 -9.46
N LEU A 8 -4.07 -5.38 -10.62
CA LEU A 8 -4.01 -3.92 -10.64
C LEU A 8 -5.22 -3.30 -9.96
N GLY A 9 -6.42 -3.81 -10.23
CA GLY A 9 -7.64 -3.38 -9.59
C GLY A 9 -7.57 -3.53 -8.06
N TRP A 10 -6.94 -4.61 -7.59
CA TRP A 10 -6.72 -4.87 -6.18
C TRP A 10 -5.67 -3.98 -5.53
N LEU A 11 -4.53 -3.74 -6.19
CA LEU A 11 -3.51 -2.82 -5.69
C LEU A 11 -4.11 -1.42 -5.51
N ILE A 12 -4.91 -0.95 -6.46
CA ILE A 12 -5.56 0.36 -6.36
C ILE A 12 -6.59 0.34 -5.24
N ALA A 13 -7.37 -0.74 -5.09
CA ALA A 13 -8.30 -0.89 -3.97
C ALA A 13 -7.57 -0.85 -2.62
N LEU A 14 -6.44 -1.56 -2.50
CA LEU A 14 -5.58 -1.58 -1.32
C LEU A 14 -5.08 -0.17 -0.98
N PHE A 15 -4.41 0.51 -1.90
CA PHE A 15 -3.85 1.84 -1.64
C PHE A 15 -4.92 2.89 -1.36
N SER A 16 -6.08 2.71 -1.97
CA SER A 16 -7.21 3.56 -1.72
C SER A 16 -7.78 3.39 -0.32
N VAL A 17 -7.99 2.15 0.13
CA VAL A 17 -8.53 1.85 1.46
C VAL A 17 -7.70 2.53 2.57
N LEU A 18 -6.38 2.70 2.41
CA LEU A 18 -5.54 3.46 3.35
C LEU A 18 -6.00 4.90 3.58
N LEU A 19 -6.42 5.61 2.52
CA LEU A 19 -6.89 6.99 2.65
C LEU A 19 -8.17 7.07 3.50
N LEU A 20 -9.01 6.02 3.44
CA LEU A 20 -10.23 5.93 4.24
C LEU A 20 -9.94 5.65 5.72
N VAL A 21 -9.00 4.75 6.00
CA VAL A 21 -8.62 4.41 7.38
C VAL A 21 -8.18 5.66 8.12
N ILE A 22 -7.22 6.38 7.55
CA ILE A 22 -6.59 7.51 8.23
C ILE A 22 -7.60 8.64 8.51
N ASP A 23 -8.64 8.77 7.68
CA ASP A 23 -9.70 9.77 7.86
C ASP A 23 -10.79 9.33 8.85
N VAL A 24 -11.34 8.12 8.69
CA VAL A 24 -12.40 7.56 9.56
C VAL A 24 -11.94 7.44 11.00
N ASP A 25 -10.69 7.03 11.15
CA ASP A 25 -10.18 6.58 12.42
C ASP A 25 -9.62 7.77 13.21
N ALA A 26 -9.18 8.85 12.53
CA ALA A 26 -8.99 10.16 13.13
C ALA A 26 -10.30 10.73 13.74
N HIS A 27 -11.44 10.48 13.09
CA HIS A 27 -12.75 10.87 13.61
C HIS A 27 -13.22 10.04 14.80
N ASN A 28 -12.92 8.73 14.82
CA ASN A 28 -13.36 7.81 15.89
C ASN A 28 -12.45 7.82 17.12
N LEU A 29 -11.15 8.11 16.97
CA LEU A 29 -10.15 8.07 18.06
C LEU A 29 -10.13 9.32 18.96
N ALA A 30 -11.17 10.15 18.94
CA ALA A 30 -11.28 11.36 19.76
C ALA A 30 -10.11 12.35 19.60
N LEU A 31 -9.41 12.30 18.47
CA LEU A 31 -8.52 13.39 18.06
C LEU A 31 -9.43 14.58 17.72
N GLY A 32 -9.44 15.58 18.58
CA GLY A 32 -10.39 16.70 18.51
C GLY A 32 -10.47 17.36 17.13
N PRO A 33 -11.58 18.07 16.83
CA PRO A 33 -11.84 18.61 15.48
C PRO A 33 -10.67 19.48 15.01
N SER A 34 -10.05 19.06 13.91
CA SER A 34 -8.96 19.80 13.28
C SER A 34 -9.50 21.12 12.72
N LYS A 35 -9.03 22.25 13.25
CA LYS A 35 -9.32 23.59 12.71
C LYS A 35 -8.38 23.88 11.53
N ASN A 36 -8.61 23.21 10.39
CA ASN A 36 -7.80 23.45 9.19
C ASN A 36 -8.31 24.65 8.39
N THR A 37 -7.63 25.79 8.52
CA THR A 37 -7.72 26.94 7.58
C THR A 37 -6.41 27.16 6.81
N GLY A 38 -5.54 26.14 6.72
CA GLY A 38 -4.17 26.24 6.19
C GLY A 38 -4.01 25.89 4.71
N HIS A 39 -2.89 26.33 4.12
CA HIS A 39 -2.50 26.10 2.73
C HIS A 39 -2.27 24.60 2.44
N SER A 40 -2.39 24.19 1.16
CA SER A 40 -2.27 22.79 0.70
C SER A 40 -0.99 22.06 1.15
N GLU A 41 0.11 22.77 1.39
CA GLU A 41 1.36 22.18 1.89
C GLU A 41 1.27 21.76 3.36
N ASP A 42 0.52 22.50 4.19
CA ASP A 42 0.31 22.18 5.61
C ASP A 42 -0.57 20.93 5.78
N ILE A 43 -1.45 20.63 4.81
CA ILE A 43 -2.33 19.45 4.87
C ILE A 43 -1.52 18.15 4.65
N ALA A 44 -0.46 18.22 3.83
CA ALA A 44 0.36 17.08 3.43
C ALA A 44 1.24 16.54 4.57
N SER A 45 1.95 17.43 5.27
CA SER A 45 2.79 17.06 6.42
C SER A 45 1.94 16.48 7.56
N ASN A 46 0.80 17.12 7.86
CA ASN A 46 -0.12 16.70 8.89
C ASN A 46 -0.77 15.33 8.63
N PHE A 47 -0.92 14.89 7.37
CA PHE A 47 -1.52 13.58 7.08
C PHE A 47 -0.63 12.44 7.58
N TRP A 48 0.64 12.43 7.19
CA TRP A 48 1.53 11.32 7.50
C TRP A 48 1.96 11.28 8.97
N GLU A 49 2.07 12.45 9.62
CA GLU A 49 2.27 12.52 11.07
C GLU A 49 1.08 11.93 11.83
N ARG A 50 -0.14 12.22 11.38
CA ARG A 50 -1.36 11.60 11.93
C ARG A 50 -1.37 10.09 11.70
N ALA A 51 -1.11 9.64 10.48
CA ALA A 51 -1.01 8.22 10.16
C ALA A 51 0.01 7.50 11.06
N ALA A 52 1.21 8.06 11.23
CA ALA A 52 2.22 7.52 12.12
C ALA A 52 1.76 7.49 13.59
N SER A 53 1.07 8.54 14.06
CA SER A 53 0.56 8.61 15.44
C SER A 53 -0.49 7.53 15.77
N MET A 54 -1.19 7.04 14.74
CA MET A 54 -2.24 6.04 14.87
C MET A 54 -1.72 4.61 14.84
N GLY A 55 -0.48 4.39 14.41
CA GLY A 55 0.06 3.09 14.00
C GLY A 55 -0.28 1.92 14.93
N VAL A 56 -0.08 2.07 16.25
CA VAL A 56 -0.37 0.99 17.22
C VAL A 56 -1.87 0.67 17.31
N ALA A 57 -2.73 1.68 17.23
CA ALA A 57 -4.17 1.49 17.32
C ALA A 57 -4.72 0.80 16.07
N VAL A 58 -4.33 1.26 14.88
CA VAL A 58 -4.74 0.64 13.60
C VAL A 58 -4.18 -0.77 13.46
N GLN A 59 -2.94 -1.03 13.89
CA GLN A 59 -2.38 -2.38 13.85
C GLN A 59 -3.18 -3.34 14.74
N LYS A 60 -3.53 -2.94 15.96
CA LYS A 60 -4.34 -3.78 16.86
C LYS A 60 -5.73 -4.04 16.29
N TYR A 61 -6.33 -3.04 15.65
CA TYR A 61 -7.61 -3.21 14.95
C TYR A 61 -7.48 -4.21 13.80
N ALA A 62 -6.40 -4.12 13.01
CA ALA A 62 -6.11 -5.03 11.92
C ALA A 62 -5.97 -6.48 12.39
N GLU A 63 -5.18 -6.70 13.45
CA GLU A 63 -4.97 -8.02 14.09
C GLU A 63 -6.32 -8.60 14.54
N GLN A 64 -7.13 -7.82 15.24
CA GLN A 64 -8.46 -8.27 15.67
C GLN A 64 -9.38 -8.60 14.48
N ALA A 65 -9.35 -7.80 13.42
CA ALA A 65 -10.14 -8.07 12.22
C ALA A 65 -9.69 -9.33 11.47
N LEU A 66 -8.39 -9.64 11.48
CA LEU A 66 -7.85 -10.90 10.95
C LEU A 66 -8.25 -12.09 11.83
N ASP A 67 -8.16 -11.97 13.15
CA ASP A 67 -8.63 -12.98 14.11
C ASP A 67 -10.12 -13.31 13.91
N ASP A 68 -10.97 -12.28 13.81
CA ASP A 68 -12.41 -12.48 13.56
C ASP A 68 -12.65 -13.14 12.19
N ALA A 69 -11.81 -12.82 11.19
CA ALA A 69 -11.87 -13.41 9.86
C ALA A 69 -11.45 -14.89 9.85
N THR A 70 -10.42 -15.29 10.61
CA THR A 70 -10.02 -16.71 10.69
C THR A 70 -11.13 -17.57 11.29
N VAL A 71 -11.84 -17.06 12.32
CA VAL A 71 -12.98 -17.74 12.94
C VAL A 71 -14.17 -17.82 11.98
N THR A 72 -14.48 -16.73 11.30
CA THR A 72 -15.65 -16.64 10.41
C THR A 72 -15.45 -17.46 9.13
N TYR A 73 -14.22 -17.52 8.63
CA TYR A 73 -13.87 -18.15 7.35
C TYR A 73 -12.84 -19.26 7.56
N ALA A 74 -13.24 -20.31 8.29
CA ALA A 74 -12.36 -21.44 8.62
C ALA A 74 -11.65 -22.07 7.40
N SER A 75 -12.26 -22.05 6.20
CA SER A 75 -11.63 -22.55 4.97
C SER A 75 -10.45 -21.68 4.49
N ALA A 76 -10.40 -20.42 4.91
CA ALA A 76 -9.39 -19.44 4.56
C ALA A 76 -8.37 -19.18 5.68
N ALA A 77 -8.62 -19.68 6.90
CA ALA A 77 -7.86 -19.36 8.11
C ALA A 77 -6.33 -19.47 7.93
N SER A 78 -5.83 -20.62 7.45
CA SER A 78 -4.39 -20.81 7.19
C SER A 78 -3.77 -19.74 6.27
N ARG A 79 -4.48 -19.32 5.21
CA ARG A 79 -3.99 -18.29 4.29
C ARG A 79 -4.03 -16.90 4.91
N ILE A 80 -4.98 -16.64 5.80
CA ILE A 80 -5.06 -15.38 6.56
C ILE A 80 -3.87 -15.31 7.54
N GLU A 81 -3.60 -16.40 8.27
CA GLU A 81 -2.43 -16.52 9.15
C GLU A 81 -1.11 -16.35 8.38
N ASP A 82 -1.00 -16.91 7.16
CA ASP A 82 0.18 -16.74 6.30
C ASP A 82 0.41 -15.26 5.91
N VAL A 83 -0.68 -14.52 5.64
CA VAL A 83 -0.61 -13.08 5.35
C VAL A 83 -0.16 -12.32 6.59
N GLU A 84 -0.78 -12.57 7.75
CA GLU A 84 -0.44 -11.93 9.02
C GLU A 84 1.04 -12.13 9.40
N LEU A 85 1.52 -13.38 9.30
CA LEU A 85 2.92 -13.72 9.57
C LEU A 85 3.87 -13.01 8.59
N SER A 86 3.51 -12.96 7.31
CA SER A 86 4.33 -12.26 6.30
C SER A 86 4.37 -10.76 6.53
N MET A 87 3.27 -10.16 6.99
CA MET A 87 3.22 -8.74 7.35
C MET A 87 4.10 -8.43 8.55
N THR A 88 4.05 -9.27 9.58
CA THR A 88 4.91 -9.14 10.77
C THR A 88 6.38 -9.12 10.37
N HIS A 89 6.81 -10.10 9.56
CA HIS A 89 8.19 -10.13 9.06
C HIS A 89 8.53 -8.95 8.16
N LEU A 90 7.63 -8.50 7.29
CA LEU A 90 7.86 -7.32 6.45
C LEU A 90 8.10 -6.07 7.30
N ILE A 91 7.32 -5.88 8.37
CA ILE A 91 7.48 -4.77 9.32
C ILE A 91 8.85 -4.84 10.01
N GLU A 92 9.22 -6.00 10.54
CA GLU A 92 10.54 -6.22 11.18
C GLU A 92 11.70 -5.87 10.24
N ARG A 93 11.63 -6.32 8.98
CA ARG A 93 12.66 -6.03 7.97
C ARG A 93 12.71 -4.56 7.59
N THR A 94 11.55 -3.92 7.51
CA THR A 94 11.45 -2.50 7.21
C THR A 94 12.07 -1.65 8.32
N GLU A 95 11.78 -1.94 9.59
CA GLU A 95 12.40 -1.26 10.73
C GLU A 95 13.91 -1.50 10.77
N ALA A 96 14.38 -2.71 10.45
CA ALA A 96 15.82 -2.99 10.36
C ALA A 96 16.51 -2.16 9.26
N MET A 97 15.87 -2.01 8.09
CA MET A 97 16.37 -1.15 7.03
C MET A 97 16.41 0.32 7.46
N LYS A 98 15.34 0.81 8.09
CA LYS A 98 15.27 2.17 8.63
C LYS A 98 16.38 2.44 9.65
N ALA A 99 16.63 1.50 10.56
CA ALA A 99 17.70 1.60 11.53
C ALA A 99 19.08 1.65 10.85
N SER A 100 19.33 0.84 9.81
CA SER A 100 20.55 0.96 9.00
C SER A 100 20.71 2.37 8.41
N ILE A 101 19.68 2.89 7.73
CA ILE A 101 19.69 4.21 7.09
C ILE A 101 20.04 5.32 8.11
N VAL A 102 19.35 5.33 9.24
CA VAL A 102 19.43 6.41 10.23
C VAL A 102 20.65 6.27 11.12
N GLU A 103 20.86 5.10 11.72
CA GLU A 103 21.85 4.89 12.77
C GLU A 103 23.24 4.61 12.20
N GLN A 104 23.35 3.86 11.11
CA GLN A 104 24.65 3.46 10.54
C GLN A 104 25.17 4.50 9.56
N HIS A 105 24.28 5.05 8.72
CA HIS A 105 24.67 5.97 7.64
C HIS A 105 24.37 7.44 7.94
N GLY A 106 23.66 7.75 9.03
CA GLY A 106 23.32 9.12 9.42
C GLY A 106 22.47 9.85 8.39
N LYS A 107 21.68 9.12 7.60
CA LYS A 107 20.86 9.66 6.50
C LYS A 107 19.44 9.90 6.98
N SER A 108 18.80 10.92 6.40
CA SER A 108 17.37 11.11 6.58
C SER A 108 16.60 10.12 5.72
N VAL A 109 15.53 9.56 6.28
CA VAL A 109 14.57 8.76 5.51
C VAL A 109 13.83 9.64 4.49
N ASP A 110 13.71 10.95 4.74
CA ASP A 110 13.11 11.90 3.79
C ASP A 110 13.98 12.11 2.54
N ASP A 111 15.31 12.08 2.68
CA ASP A 111 16.22 12.18 1.51
C ASP A 111 16.05 10.95 0.61
N LEU A 112 15.88 9.78 1.22
CA LEU A 112 15.61 8.54 0.51
C LEU A 112 14.24 8.57 -0.20
N TYR A 113 13.25 9.23 0.39
CA TYR A 113 11.93 9.37 -0.20
C TYR A 113 11.97 10.07 -1.56
N ASP A 114 12.66 11.19 -1.69
CA ASP A 114 12.72 11.93 -2.96
C ASP A 114 13.37 11.10 -4.07
N LEU A 115 14.42 10.35 -3.72
CA LEU A 115 15.10 9.42 -4.62
C LEU A 115 14.20 8.24 -5.01
N LEU A 116 13.49 7.67 -4.04
CA LEU A 116 12.52 6.61 -4.27
C LEU A 116 11.39 7.10 -5.18
N ALA A 117 10.81 8.26 -4.91
CA ALA A 117 9.74 8.84 -5.72
C ALA A 117 10.19 9.05 -7.17
N ALA A 118 11.42 9.53 -7.38
CA ALA A 118 12.00 9.69 -8.71
C ALA A 118 12.17 8.34 -9.46
N GLU A 119 12.68 7.30 -8.79
CA GLU A 119 12.83 5.96 -9.38
C GLU A 119 11.48 5.31 -9.65
N MET A 120 10.54 5.42 -8.72
CA MET A 120 9.18 4.93 -8.88
C MET A 120 8.45 5.61 -10.04
N GLY A 121 8.61 6.93 -10.21
CA GLY A 121 8.05 7.64 -11.35
C GLY A 121 8.50 7.10 -12.71
N LYS A 122 9.74 6.59 -12.81
CA LYS A 122 10.26 5.92 -14.02
C LYS A 122 9.61 4.56 -14.22
N LEU A 123 9.46 3.79 -13.14
CA LEU A 123 8.88 2.45 -13.17
C LEU A 123 7.36 2.45 -13.44
N ALA A 124 6.66 3.52 -13.11
CA ALA A 124 5.21 3.61 -13.22
C ALA A 124 4.67 3.21 -14.60
N GLN A 125 5.33 3.68 -15.67
CA GLN A 125 4.93 3.36 -17.04
C GLN A 125 5.20 1.89 -17.39
N GLU A 126 6.34 1.35 -16.94
CA GLU A 126 6.68 -0.06 -17.18
C GLU A 126 5.77 -1.02 -16.42
N ILE A 127 5.37 -0.67 -15.20
CA ILE A 127 4.44 -1.43 -14.38
C ILE A 127 3.06 -1.42 -15.04
N LYS A 128 2.61 -0.27 -15.53
CA LYS A 128 1.34 -0.13 -16.26
C LYS A 128 1.29 -1.03 -17.50
N GLU A 129 2.39 -1.18 -18.22
CA GLU A 129 2.50 -2.06 -19.39
C GLU A 129 2.55 -3.56 -19.03
N ALA A 130 2.95 -3.89 -17.80
CA ALA A 130 3.04 -5.27 -17.34
C ALA A 130 1.68 -5.87 -16.94
N PHE A 131 0.68 -5.05 -16.65
CA PHE A 131 -0.63 -5.54 -16.25
C PHE A 131 -1.51 -5.89 -17.45
N PRO A 132 -2.16 -7.08 -17.44
CA PRO A 132 -3.06 -7.46 -18.50
C PRO A 132 -4.32 -6.58 -18.50
N PRO A 133 -5.04 -6.55 -19.63
CA PRO A 133 -6.38 -5.98 -19.68
C PRO A 133 -7.32 -6.59 -18.61
N PRO A 134 -8.19 -5.78 -17.98
CA PRO A 134 -9.02 -6.17 -16.83
C PRO A 134 -10.16 -7.15 -17.11
N ASP A 135 -10.38 -7.49 -18.38
CA ASP A 135 -11.27 -8.58 -18.81
C ASP A 135 -10.62 -9.97 -18.64
N HIS A 136 -9.36 -10.02 -18.19
CA HIS A 136 -8.67 -11.24 -17.86
C HIS A 136 -8.33 -11.30 -16.37
N ALA A 137 -8.90 -12.27 -15.65
CA ALA A 137 -8.49 -12.60 -14.30
C ALA A 137 -7.37 -13.63 -14.36
N GLU A 138 -6.18 -13.25 -13.92
CA GLU A 138 -5.01 -14.12 -13.82
C GLU A 138 -5.25 -15.22 -12.77
N ASN A 139 -4.86 -16.46 -13.08
CA ASN A 139 -4.82 -17.52 -12.07
C ASN A 139 -3.63 -17.32 -11.10
N HIS A 140 -3.59 -18.07 -10.00
CA HIS A 140 -2.54 -17.96 -8.98
C HIS A 140 -1.10 -17.95 -9.54
N ALA A 141 -0.78 -18.87 -10.45
CA ALA A 141 0.58 -18.99 -10.99
C ALA A 141 0.93 -17.82 -11.91
N GLU A 142 -0.03 -17.36 -12.71
CA GLU A 142 0.13 -16.15 -13.53
C GLU A 142 0.33 -14.92 -12.65
N ARG A 143 -0.48 -14.77 -11.59
CA ARG A 143 -0.33 -13.69 -10.62
C ARG A 143 1.05 -13.67 -10.00
N GLN A 144 1.52 -14.82 -9.55
CA GLN A 144 2.83 -14.96 -8.94
C GLN A 144 3.95 -14.56 -9.92
N LEU A 145 3.87 -14.98 -11.19
CA LEU A 145 4.85 -14.62 -12.21
C LEU A 145 4.86 -13.12 -12.50
N VAL A 146 3.68 -12.50 -12.64
CA VAL A 146 3.53 -11.07 -12.91
C VAL A 146 4.02 -10.25 -11.71
N MET A 147 3.66 -10.62 -10.49
CA MET A 147 4.12 -9.96 -9.26
C MET A 147 5.61 -10.10 -9.06
N ALA A 148 6.20 -11.29 -9.25
CA ALA A 148 7.64 -11.48 -9.15
C ALA A 148 8.39 -10.57 -10.13
N LYS A 149 7.94 -10.50 -11.39
CA LYS A 149 8.53 -9.62 -12.41
C LYS A 149 8.42 -8.13 -12.03
N ILE A 150 7.29 -7.71 -11.50
CA ILE A 150 7.11 -6.32 -11.03
C ILE A 150 8.01 -6.04 -9.83
N LEU A 151 8.09 -6.95 -8.87
CA LEU A 151 8.93 -6.82 -7.69
C LEU A 151 10.41 -6.76 -8.04
N THR A 152 10.90 -7.52 -9.02
CA THR A 152 12.27 -7.40 -9.51
C THR A 152 12.56 -5.97 -10.00
N LYS A 153 11.66 -5.38 -10.78
CA LYS A 153 11.83 -4.00 -11.29
C LYS A 153 11.77 -2.96 -10.18
N VAL A 154 10.83 -3.11 -9.26
CA VAL A 154 10.70 -2.26 -8.08
C VAL A 154 11.97 -2.35 -7.24
N ASN A 155 12.47 -3.55 -6.97
CA ASN A 155 13.70 -3.79 -6.24
C ASN A 155 14.89 -3.08 -6.91
N ASP A 156 15.06 -3.22 -8.22
CA ASP A 156 16.11 -2.51 -8.96
C ASP A 156 16.00 -0.98 -8.81
N GLY A 157 14.78 -0.44 -8.84
CA GLY A 157 14.52 0.99 -8.61
C GLY A 157 14.86 1.43 -7.20
N VAL A 158 14.46 0.63 -6.20
CA VAL A 158 14.77 0.95 -4.80
C VAL A 158 16.28 0.87 -4.53
N ILE A 159 16.96 -0.18 -4.99
CA ILE A 159 18.41 -0.32 -4.84
C ILE A 159 19.12 0.92 -5.41
N ARG A 160 18.73 1.39 -6.61
CA ARG A 160 19.29 2.62 -7.19
C ARG A 160 19.06 3.85 -6.32
N ALA A 161 17.85 4.02 -5.77
CA ALA A 161 17.54 5.14 -4.88
C ALA A 161 18.36 5.09 -3.58
N VAL A 162 18.48 3.91 -2.99
CA VAL A 162 19.24 3.66 -1.75
C VAL A 162 20.74 3.90 -1.96
N VAL A 163 21.30 3.43 -3.09
CA VAL A 163 22.68 3.70 -3.48
C VAL A 163 22.92 5.19 -3.72
N ALA A 164 21.98 5.89 -4.36
CA ALA A 164 22.06 7.33 -4.56
C ALA A 164 22.01 8.12 -3.22
N ALA A 165 21.37 7.56 -2.19
CA ALA A 165 21.37 8.13 -0.83
C ALA A 165 22.72 7.90 -0.09
N GLY A 166 23.62 7.09 -0.66
CA GLY A 166 24.95 6.80 -0.15
C GLY A 166 25.06 5.50 0.65
N ILE A 167 24.06 4.61 0.56
CA ILE A 167 24.10 3.29 1.20
C ILE A 167 24.74 2.27 0.23
N PRO A 168 25.62 1.37 0.69
CA PRO A 168 26.23 0.36 -0.16
C PRO A 168 25.20 -0.52 -0.88
N GLU A 169 25.48 -0.87 -2.14
CA GLU A 169 24.57 -1.66 -2.98
C GLU A 169 24.34 -3.08 -2.43
N ASP A 170 25.39 -3.70 -1.89
CA ASP A 170 25.33 -5.01 -1.25
C ASP A 170 24.46 -4.99 0.01
N GLU A 171 24.59 -3.96 0.84
CA GLU A 171 23.74 -3.77 2.01
C GLU A 171 22.27 -3.54 1.61
N ALA A 172 22.02 -2.70 0.60
CA ALA A 172 20.69 -2.49 0.05
C ALA A 172 20.06 -3.81 -0.42
N LYS A 173 20.79 -4.59 -1.23
CA LYS A 173 20.33 -5.89 -1.73
C LYS A 173 19.94 -6.84 -0.62
N VAL A 174 20.75 -6.95 0.44
CA VAL A 174 20.46 -7.82 1.59
C VAL A 174 19.11 -7.46 2.23
N HIS A 175 18.81 -6.17 2.41
CA HIS A 175 17.53 -5.74 2.96
C HIS A 175 16.35 -6.10 2.04
N PHE A 176 16.47 -5.85 0.73
CA PHE A 176 15.36 -6.12 -0.20
C PHE A 176 15.13 -7.60 -0.47
N GLU A 177 16.19 -8.39 -0.64
CA GLU A 177 16.09 -9.85 -0.79
C GLU A 177 15.38 -10.49 0.41
N ALA A 178 15.55 -9.93 1.61
CA ALA A 178 14.85 -10.36 2.81
C ALA A 178 13.37 -9.94 2.86
N MET A 179 12.97 -8.85 2.21
CA MET A 179 11.58 -8.35 2.18
C MET A 179 10.76 -8.95 1.04
N GLU A 180 11.37 -9.19 -0.12
CA GLU A 180 10.71 -9.65 -1.34
C GLU A 180 9.77 -10.85 -1.16
N PRO A 181 10.16 -11.97 -0.51
CA PRO A 181 9.26 -13.13 -0.37
C PRO A 181 8.00 -12.79 0.44
N HIS A 182 8.10 -11.89 1.42
CA HIS A 182 6.96 -11.48 2.23
C HIS A 182 6.00 -10.58 1.43
N ILE A 183 6.53 -9.62 0.68
CA ILE A 183 5.71 -8.76 -0.20
C ILE A 183 4.98 -9.62 -1.24
N LEU A 184 5.70 -10.55 -1.88
CA LEU A 184 5.11 -11.44 -2.87
C LEU A 184 4.00 -12.30 -2.26
N ASN A 185 4.24 -12.90 -1.08
CA ASN A 185 3.23 -13.72 -0.41
C ASN A 185 1.99 -12.91 -0.04
N ILE A 186 2.15 -11.71 0.54
CA ILE A 186 1.03 -10.82 0.87
C ILE A 186 0.22 -10.52 -0.38
N LEU A 187 0.84 -10.09 -1.48
CA LEU A 187 0.14 -9.69 -2.70
C LEU A 187 -0.61 -10.85 -3.35
N VAL A 188 0.03 -12.01 -3.49
CA VAL A 188 -0.55 -13.18 -4.17
C VAL A 188 -1.64 -13.82 -3.30
N THR A 189 -1.35 -14.06 -2.02
CA THR A 189 -2.30 -14.73 -1.10
C THR A 189 -3.50 -13.85 -0.81
N THR A 190 -3.31 -12.52 -0.70
CA THR A 190 -4.43 -11.59 -0.65
C THR A 190 -5.26 -11.70 -1.93
N GLY A 191 -4.66 -11.59 -3.12
CA GLY A 191 -5.40 -11.72 -4.38
C GLY A 191 -6.24 -13.00 -4.49
N ASP A 192 -5.67 -14.13 -4.05
CA ASP A 192 -6.36 -15.42 -3.96
C ASP A 192 -7.56 -15.39 -2.99
N LEU A 193 -7.36 -14.86 -1.77
CA LEU A 193 -8.39 -14.77 -0.75
C LEU A 193 -9.56 -13.89 -1.20
N LEU A 194 -9.26 -12.78 -1.87
CA LEU A 194 -10.25 -11.84 -2.39
C LEU A 194 -11.11 -12.48 -3.50
N GLU A 195 -10.50 -13.32 -4.34
CA GLU A 195 -11.19 -14.05 -5.40
C GLU A 195 -12.09 -15.16 -4.84
N GLN A 196 -11.58 -15.93 -3.87
CA GLN A 196 -12.31 -17.07 -3.28
C GLN A 196 -13.39 -16.63 -2.28
N HIS A 197 -13.16 -15.51 -1.58
CA HIS A 197 -14.02 -14.99 -0.52
C HIS A 197 -14.26 -13.49 -0.70
N PRO A 198 -15.07 -13.06 -1.69
CA PRO A 198 -15.30 -11.63 -1.95
C PRO A 198 -15.87 -10.84 -0.76
N THR A 199 -16.50 -11.51 0.21
CA THR A 199 -16.99 -10.90 1.45
C THR A 199 -15.88 -10.62 2.47
N LEU A 200 -14.76 -11.35 2.40
CA LEU A 200 -13.54 -11.05 3.16
C LEU A 200 -12.83 -9.81 2.62
N ALA A 201 -13.16 -9.39 1.40
CA ALA A 201 -12.32 -8.45 0.68
C ALA A 201 -12.08 -7.14 1.39
N LEU A 202 -13.14 -6.60 1.98
CA LEU A 202 -13.05 -5.34 2.70
C LEU A 202 -12.20 -5.50 3.97
N ALA A 203 -12.47 -6.52 4.79
CA ALA A 203 -11.75 -6.76 6.04
C ALA A 203 -10.26 -7.01 5.78
N LEU A 204 -9.93 -7.88 4.82
CA LEU A 204 -8.54 -8.20 4.49
C LEU A 204 -7.79 -6.99 3.92
N LEU A 205 -8.42 -6.21 3.03
CA LEU A 205 -7.79 -5.00 2.48
C LEU A 205 -7.54 -3.97 3.59
N PHE A 206 -8.50 -3.75 4.49
CA PHE A 206 -8.32 -2.86 5.64
C PHE A 206 -7.20 -3.35 6.56
N SER A 207 -7.20 -4.61 6.95
CA SER A 207 -6.16 -5.15 7.82
C SER A 207 -4.76 -5.05 7.19
N VAL A 208 -4.62 -5.41 5.90
CA VAL A 208 -3.32 -5.32 5.21
C VAL A 208 -2.82 -3.88 5.17
N VAL A 209 -3.72 -2.95 4.91
CA VAL A 209 -3.44 -1.52 4.90
C VAL A 209 -3.02 -1.01 6.29
N ASP A 210 -3.80 -1.36 7.30
CA ASP A 210 -3.68 -0.88 8.68
C ASP A 210 -2.38 -1.31 9.34
N MET A 211 -1.91 -2.55 9.12
CA MET A 211 -0.61 -2.95 9.69
C MET A 211 0.59 -2.32 8.96
N VAL A 212 0.41 -1.79 7.75
CA VAL A 212 1.49 -1.08 7.02
C VAL A 212 1.49 0.41 7.34
N VAL A 213 0.40 0.99 7.87
CA VAL A 213 0.33 2.41 8.32
C VAL A 213 1.54 2.85 9.16
N PRO A 214 2.01 2.08 10.18
CA PRO A 214 3.18 2.45 10.96
C PRO A 214 4.44 2.66 10.09
N GLN A 215 4.51 1.97 8.95
CA GLN A 215 5.57 2.05 7.95
C GLN A 215 5.33 3.17 6.92
N SER A 216 4.75 4.29 7.37
CA SER A 216 4.37 5.45 6.56
C SER A 216 5.49 5.98 5.65
N TRP A 217 6.75 5.82 6.06
CA TRP A 217 7.91 6.25 5.29
C TRP A 217 8.13 5.43 4.01
N ILE A 218 7.77 4.13 4.00
CA ILE A 218 7.73 3.30 2.78
C ILE A 218 6.42 3.48 2.03
N LEU A 219 5.31 3.74 2.73
CA LEU A 219 4.04 3.99 2.08
C LEU A 219 4.09 5.24 1.21
N ARG A 220 4.60 6.36 1.73
CA ARG A 220 4.77 7.61 0.97
C ARG A 220 5.26 7.43 -0.47
N PRO A 221 6.42 6.81 -0.74
CA PRO A 221 6.93 6.63 -2.10
C PRO A 221 6.10 5.64 -2.91
N ILE A 222 5.50 4.61 -2.30
CA ILE A 222 4.58 3.69 -2.98
C ILE A 222 3.30 4.43 -3.39
N PHE A 223 2.76 5.32 -2.55
CA PHE A 223 1.61 6.16 -2.89
C PHE A 223 1.96 7.11 -4.02
N GLY A 224 3.14 7.74 -3.95
CA GLY A 224 3.70 8.55 -5.04
C GLY A 224 3.80 7.77 -6.36
N LEU A 225 4.24 6.51 -6.34
CA LEU A 225 4.33 5.62 -7.52
C LEU A 225 2.98 5.48 -8.22
N PHE A 226 1.94 5.19 -7.44
CA PHE A 226 0.58 5.07 -7.99
C PHE A 226 -0.05 6.45 -8.27
N GLY A 227 0.63 7.53 -7.88
CA GLY A 227 0.22 8.92 -7.94
C GLY A 227 -1.04 9.19 -7.13
N PHE A 228 -1.02 8.71 -5.90
CA PHE A 228 -1.81 9.22 -4.80
C PHE A 228 -0.96 10.28 -4.07
N GLY A 229 -1.51 11.48 -3.94
CA GLY A 229 -0.99 12.52 -3.07
C GLY A 229 -1.94 12.78 -1.90
N PRO A 230 -1.57 13.70 -0.99
CA PRO A 230 -2.41 14.11 0.14
C PRO A 230 -3.79 14.65 -0.27
N ALA A 231 -3.88 15.26 -1.46
CA ALA A 231 -5.13 15.74 -2.05
C ALA A 231 -5.87 14.69 -2.91
N GLY A 232 -5.48 13.41 -2.80
CA GLY A 232 -6.04 12.30 -3.56
C GLY A 232 -5.26 11.97 -4.84
N THR A 233 -5.97 11.48 -5.85
CA THR A 233 -5.35 10.97 -7.08
C THR A 233 -4.80 12.09 -7.95
N LEU A 234 -3.50 12.03 -8.28
CA LEU A 234 -2.82 12.98 -9.16
C LEU A 234 -3.22 12.74 -10.62
N LYS A 235 -3.57 13.82 -11.34
CA LYS A 235 -3.97 13.73 -12.75
C LYS A 235 -2.84 13.12 -13.60
N GLY A 236 -3.16 12.08 -14.36
CA GLY A 236 -2.21 11.40 -15.24
C GLY A 236 -1.41 10.28 -14.57
N SER A 237 -1.66 9.99 -13.30
CA SER A 237 -1.02 8.88 -12.58
C SER A 237 -1.57 7.49 -12.95
N ILE A 238 -0.94 6.45 -12.40
CA ILE A 238 -1.44 5.06 -12.51
C ILE A 238 -2.83 4.97 -11.87
N ALA A 239 -3.04 5.58 -10.70
CA ALA A 239 -4.33 5.61 -10.03
C ALA A 239 -5.39 6.33 -10.87
N ALA A 240 -5.05 7.47 -11.48
CA ALA A 240 -5.98 8.18 -12.38
C ALA A 240 -6.32 7.36 -13.63
N TRP A 241 -5.30 6.75 -14.23
CA TRP A 241 -5.48 5.86 -15.39
C TRP A 241 -6.37 4.69 -15.03
N ALA A 242 -6.16 4.07 -13.87
CA ALA A 242 -6.88 2.88 -13.50
C ALA A 242 -8.29 3.18 -13.02
N GLN A 243 -8.49 4.27 -12.27
CA GLN A 243 -9.82 4.81 -11.99
C GLN A 243 -10.61 4.99 -13.30
N SER A 244 -10.00 5.66 -14.30
CA SER A 244 -10.61 5.81 -15.62
C SER A 244 -10.83 4.48 -16.33
N ARG A 245 -9.97 3.48 -16.11
CA ARG A 245 -10.03 2.18 -16.79
C ARG A 245 -11.09 1.24 -16.21
N PHE A 246 -11.27 1.26 -14.89
CA PHE A 246 -12.18 0.38 -14.16
C PHE A 246 -13.57 0.99 -13.94
N PHE A 247 -13.65 2.31 -13.73
CA PHE A 247 -14.91 3.01 -13.48
C PHE A 247 -15.35 3.91 -14.64
N GLY A 248 -14.49 4.14 -15.64
CA GLY A 248 -14.80 5.08 -16.72
C GLY A 248 -14.92 6.52 -16.22
N ALA A 249 -15.78 7.31 -16.85
CA ALA A 249 -16.08 8.68 -16.43
C ALA A 249 -17.07 8.74 -15.24
N TYR A 250 -17.65 7.62 -14.83
CA TYR A 250 -18.70 7.57 -13.81
C TYR A 250 -18.29 6.65 -12.66
N ILE A 251 -18.02 7.23 -11.50
CA ILE A 251 -17.82 6.47 -10.26
C ILE A 251 -19.20 6.22 -9.64
N PRO A 252 -19.65 4.96 -9.51
CA PRO A 252 -20.94 4.66 -8.92
C PRO A 252 -21.02 5.16 -7.48
N ALA A 253 -22.13 5.81 -7.12
CA ALA A 253 -22.38 6.22 -5.75
C ALA A 253 -22.39 4.99 -4.81
N GLY A 254 -21.66 5.07 -3.71
CA GLY A 254 -21.50 3.97 -2.75
C GLY A 254 -20.45 2.92 -3.14
N SER A 255 -19.82 3.05 -4.32
CA SER A 255 -18.61 2.29 -4.63
C SER A 255 -17.50 2.64 -3.63
N TRP A 256 -16.57 1.72 -3.40
CA TRP A 256 -15.41 2.01 -2.55
C TRP A 256 -14.68 3.26 -3.05
N PHE A 257 -14.51 3.42 -4.38
CA PHE A 257 -13.88 4.61 -4.95
C PHE A 257 -14.64 5.92 -4.67
N SER A 258 -15.98 5.91 -4.69
CA SER A 258 -16.76 7.10 -4.28
C SER A 258 -16.55 7.45 -2.81
N LYS A 259 -16.41 6.44 -1.93
CA LYS A 259 -16.13 6.65 -0.51
C LYS A 259 -14.75 7.26 -0.31
N LEU A 260 -13.75 6.83 -1.08
CA LEU A 260 -12.42 7.47 -1.07
C LEU A 260 -12.46 8.92 -1.48
N GLN A 261 -13.17 9.21 -2.57
CA GLN A 261 -13.23 10.56 -3.12
C GLN A 261 -13.95 11.47 -2.13
N SER A 262 -14.96 10.97 -1.42
CA SER A 262 -15.60 11.69 -0.32
C SER A 262 -14.64 11.90 0.86
N ALA A 263 -13.88 10.89 1.27
CA ALA A 263 -12.91 11.01 2.38
C ALA A 263 -11.73 11.95 2.06
N SER A 264 -11.27 11.99 0.80
CA SER A 264 -10.19 12.90 0.39
C SER A 264 -10.64 14.36 0.17
N MET A 265 -11.95 14.61 0.17
CA MET A 265 -12.54 15.95 -0.01
C MET A 265 -13.03 16.56 1.32
N GLY A 266 -12.93 15.83 2.43
CA GLY A 266 -13.19 16.30 3.80
C GLY A 266 -11.92 16.82 4.48
#